data_AF-X1U7A9-F1
#
_entry.id   AF-X1U7A9-F1
#
_cell.length_a   1.000
_cell.length_b   1.000
_cell.length_c   1.000
_cell.angle_alpha   90.00
_cell.angle_beta   90.00
_cell.angle_gamma   90.00
#
_symmetry.space_group_name_H-M   'P 1'
#
loop_
_entity.id
_entity.type
_entity.pdbx_description
1 polymer ?
#
loop_
_entity_poly.entity_id
_entity_poly.type
_entity_poly.pdbx_seq_one_letter_code
_entity_poly.pdbx_strand_id
1 'polypeptide(L)'
;PVPDISVKVEERHTGGKHTIDKSLSIPVPSIEVATATYTPGAVDGAIADDGGDQTDETTQANSPDTNDMTLLPLVPAVNDAYYFGLSSLWDWLCLNIGTAGAGTWTIVWEYWNGSTWVSLPSGYYDTSNGFRNGGKQSVSFVRPTDWATSSIMLMDLYWVRARVSAYTSVTTQPLGTQAWIGTH
;
A
#
# COMPACT_ATOMS: atom_id res chain seq x y z
N PRO A 1 -4.11 -31.45 -32.97
CA PRO A 1 -3.02 -32.45 -32.94
C PRO A 1 -2.46 -32.58 -31.51
N VAL A 2 -2.83 -33.65 -30.83
CA VAL A 2 -2.23 -34.00 -29.53
C VAL A 2 -0.87 -34.64 -29.85
N PRO A 3 0.25 -34.21 -29.24
CA PRO A 3 1.51 -34.93 -29.41
C PRO A 3 1.41 -36.27 -28.66
N ASP A 4 1.59 -37.36 -29.39
CA ASP A 4 1.68 -38.71 -28.86
C ASP A 4 3.15 -39.15 -28.88
N ILE A 5 3.63 -39.73 -27.79
CA ILE A 5 5.01 -40.24 -27.66
C ILE A 5 4.92 -41.77 -27.67
N SER A 6 5.21 -42.38 -28.82
CA SER A 6 5.37 -43.82 -28.95
C SER A 6 6.82 -44.22 -28.65
N VAL A 7 7.05 -45.00 -27.59
CA VAL A 7 8.36 -45.62 -27.30
C VAL A 7 8.40 -47.02 -27.92
N LYS A 8 9.34 -47.26 -28.84
CA LYS A 8 9.67 -48.63 -29.28
C LYS A 8 10.84 -49.15 -28.45
N VAL A 9 10.65 -50.26 -27.75
CA VAL A 9 11.74 -51.01 -27.11
C VAL A 9 12.18 -52.10 -28.10
N GLU A 10 13.44 -52.04 -28.56
CA GLU A 10 14.07 -53.17 -29.24
C GLU A 10 14.71 -54.08 -28.18
N GLU A 11 14.18 -55.31 -28.01
CA GLU A 11 14.81 -56.30 -27.15
C GLU A 11 15.93 -57.04 -27.89
N ARG A 12 17.17 -56.89 -27.43
CA ARG A 12 18.28 -57.79 -27.79
C ARG A 12 18.29 -58.96 -26.80
N HIS A 13 18.01 -60.17 -27.29
CA HIS A 13 18.10 -61.39 -26.49
C HIS A 13 19.55 -61.84 -26.29
N THR A 14 20.05 -61.82 -25.05
CA THR A 14 21.00 -62.80 -24.51
C THR A 14 20.94 -62.81 -22.98
N GLY A 15 20.65 -63.98 -22.43
CA GLY A 15 20.67 -64.41 -21.02
C GLY A 15 21.06 -63.44 -19.91
N GLY A 16 20.14 -63.24 -18.97
CA GLY A 16 20.39 -62.65 -17.64
C GLY A 16 19.18 -61.87 -17.15
N LYS A 17 18.64 -62.23 -15.97
CA LYS A 17 17.59 -61.45 -15.30
C LYS A 17 18.13 -60.06 -14.96
N HIS A 18 17.82 -59.07 -15.79
CA HIS A 18 17.99 -57.66 -15.46
C HIS A 18 16.62 -57.00 -15.49
N THR A 19 16.02 -56.82 -14.32
CA THR A 19 14.90 -55.91 -14.13
C THR A 19 15.38 -54.50 -14.43
N ILE A 20 14.92 -53.94 -15.54
CA ILE A 20 15.19 -52.56 -15.94
C ILE A 20 14.26 -51.62 -15.18
N ASP A 21 14.66 -51.18 -13.99
CA ASP A 21 14.04 -50.04 -13.31
C ASP A 21 14.59 -48.75 -13.91
N LYS A 22 14.11 -48.39 -15.11
CA LYS A 22 14.46 -47.10 -15.73
C LYS A 22 13.44 -46.05 -15.31
N SER A 23 13.58 -45.57 -14.08
CA SER A 23 12.86 -44.38 -13.60
C SER A 23 13.37 -43.14 -14.34
N LEU A 24 12.54 -42.57 -15.22
CA LEU A 24 12.73 -41.23 -15.76
C LEU A 24 12.22 -40.21 -14.74
N SER A 25 13.14 -39.58 -14.00
CA SER A 25 12.83 -38.45 -13.13
C SER A 25 12.80 -37.17 -13.97
N ILE A 26 11.62 -36.58 -14.14
CA ILE A 26 11.48 -35.23 -14.66
C ILE A 26 11.49 -34.30 -13.43
N PRO A 27 12.44 -33.36 -13.30
CA PRO A 27 12.40 -32.41 -12.20
C PRO A 27 11.09 -31.61 -12.28
N VAL A 28 10.36 -31.55 -11.17
CA VAL A 28 9.18 -30.70 -11.06
C VAL A 28 9.63 -29.25 -11.25
N PRO A 29 9.05 -28.47 -12.17
CA PRO A 29 9.35 -27.05 -12.25
C PRO A 29 8.94 -26.39 -10.94
N SER A 30 9.90 -25.78 -10.24
CA SER A 30 9.63 -24.93 -9.09
C SER A 30 9.07 -23.61 -9.61
N ILE A 31 7.84 -23.28 -9.20
CA ILE A 31 7.35 -21.90 -9.26
C ILE A 31 7.87 -21.22 -8.00
N GLU A 32 8.94 -20.43 -8.14
CA GLU A 32 9.34 -19.52 -7.09
C GLU A 32 8.48 -18.26 -7.22
N VAL A 33 7.53 -18.08 -6.31
CA VAL A 33 6.98 -16.74 -6.05
C VAL A 33 8.08 -16.02 -5.29
N ALA A 34 8.85 -15.19 -5.99
CA ALA A 34 9.78 -14.27 -5.36
C ALA A 34 8.96 -13.33 -4.45
N THR A 35 8.95 -13.60 -3.15
CA THR A 35 8.45 -12.63 -2.18
C THR A 35 9.45 -11.49 -2.15
N ALA A 36 9.19 -10.41 -2.88
CA ALA A 36 9.90 -9.17 -2.64
C ALA A 36 9.61 -8.79 -1.17
N THR A 37 10.62 -8.90 -0.32
CA THR A 37 10.53 -8.48 1.08
C THR A 37 10.58 -6.96 1.11
N TYR A 38 9.43 -6.33 0.93
CA TYR A 38 9.27 -4.93 1.23
C TYR A 38 9.26 -4.79 2.75
N THR A 39 10.31 -4.22 3.32
CA THR A 39 10.31 -3.84 4.73
C THR A 39 9.62 -2.49 4.85
N PRO A 40 8.35 -2.39 5.28
CA PRO A 40 7.73 -1.12 5.64
C PRO A 40 8.62 -0.34 6.61
N GLY A 41 8.83 0.94 6.33
CA GLY A 41 9.50 1.90 7.19
C GLY A 41 8.52 2.79 7.96
N ALA A 42 9.02 3.39 9.03
CA ALA A 42 8.36 4.52 9.70
C ALA A 42 8.16 5.68 8.72
N VAL A 43 7.14 6.51 8.97
CA VAL A 43 6.96 7.76 8.23
C VAL A 43 7.91 8.83 8.78
N ASP A 44 8.48 9.65 7.91
CA ASP A 44 9.28 10.81 8.35
C ASP A 44 8.41 12.01 8.72
N GLY A 45 7.14 12.00 8.28
CA GLY A 45 6.16 13.02 8.60
C GLY A 45 4.73 12.51 8.53
N ALA A 46 3.89 12.92 9.48
CA ALA A 46 2.45 12.75 9.43
C ALA A 46 1.74 14.00 9.98
N ILE A 47 0.85 14.61 9.20
CA ILE A 47 0.19 15.87 9.57
C ILE A 47 -1.32 15.70 9.46
N ALA A 48 -2.05 15.99 10.54
CA ALA A 48 -3.49 16.22 10.50
C ALA A 48 -3.75 17.70 10.17
N ASP A 49 -4.66 17.98 9.24
CA ASP A 49 -4.98 19.32 8.75
C ASP A 49 -6.50 19.53 8.76
N ASP A 50 -6.95 20.40 9.65
CA ASP A 50 -8.35 20.80 9.82
C ASP A 50 -8.51 22.22 9.26
N GLY A 51 -8.90 22.33 7.99
CA GLY A 51 -9.05 23.63 7.32
C GLY A 51 -7.83 24.55 7.30
N GLY A 52 -6.60 24.02 7.42
CA GLY A 52 -5.35 24.78 7.50
C GLY A 52 -4.71 24.78 8.90
N ASP A 53 -5.44 24.34 9.94
CA ASP A 53 -4.88 24.16 11.27
C ASP A 53 -4.14 22.81 11.34
N GLN A 54 -2.82 22.88 11.18
CA GLN A 54 -1.95 21.71 11.07
C GLN A 54 -1.42 21.24 12.43
N THR A 55 -1.55 19.94 12.69
CA THR A 55 -0.98 19.25 13.85
C THR A 55 0.02 18.20 13.37
N ASP A 56 1.25 18.26 13.90
CA ASP A 56 2.25 17.22 13.67
C ASP A 56 1.90 15.98 14.49
N GLU A 57 1.50 14.91 13.80
CA GLU A 57 1.17 13.60 14.35
C GLU A 57 2.22 12.54 13.96
N THR A 58 3.44 12.94 13.60
CA THR A 58 4.53 12.03 13.19
C THR A 58 4.88 11.03 14.28
N THR A 59 4.79 11.44 15.54
CA THR A 59 5.02 10.53 16.68
C THR A 59 3.91 9.48 16.77
N GLN A 60 2.65 9.91 16.66
CA GLN A 60 1.46 9.05 16.74
C GLN A 60 1.46 8.04 15.60
N ALA A 61 1.68 8.51 14.36
CA ALA A 61 1.75 7.66 13.18
C ALA A 61 2.85 6.58 13.25
N ASN A 62 3.88 6.77 14.07
CA ASN A 62 4.97 5.82 14.28
C ASN A 62 4.86 5.02 15.58
N SER A 63 3.83 5.26 16.40
CA SER A 63 3.55 4.55 17.64
C SER A 63 2.54 3.41 17.39
N PRO A 64 2.49 2.37 18.26
CA PRO A 64 1.40 1.40 18.23
C PRO A 64 0.21 1.80 19.12
N ASP A 65 0.19 3.02 19.64
CA ASP A 65 -0.88 3.49 20.53
C ASP A 65 -2.20 3.56 19.76
N THR A 66 -3.27 3.12 20.40
CA THR A 66 -4.53 2.89 19.68
C THR A 66 -5.29 4.19 19.49
N ASN A 67 -5.69 4.49 18.25
CA ASN A 67 -6.57 5.60 17.89
C ASN A 67 -6.00 6.99 18.26
N ASP A 68 -4.68 7.15 18.19
CA ASP A 68 -3.98 8.39 18.50
C ASP A 68 -3.72 9.27 17.26
N MET A 69 -4.04 8.78 16.05
CA MET A 69 -4.01 9.57 14.81
C MET A 69 -5.39 10.11 14.44
N THR A 70 -5.47 11.41 14.12
CA THR A 70 -6.69 12.13 13.73
C THR A 70 -6.88 12.10 12.21
N LEU A 71 -7.22 10.92 11.65
CA LEU A 71 -7.30 10.73 10.18
C LEU A 71 -8.28 11.68 9.48
N LEU A 72 -9.37 12.05 10.17
CA LEU A 72 -10.21 13.20 9.86
C LEU A 72 -10.56 13.90 11.18
N PRO A 73 -10.82 15.22 11.20
CA PRO A 73 -11.29 15.88 12.40
C PRO A 73 -12.71 15.39 12.78
N LEU A 74 -13.15 15.73 13.99
CA LEU A 74 -14.44 15.28 14.50
C LEU A 74 -15.62 15.80 13.65
N VAL A 75 -15.45 16.95 13.02
CA VAL A 75 -16.40 17.54 12.08
C VAL A 75 -15.64 17.88 10.79
N PRO A 76 -15.51 16.92 9.85
CA PRO A 76 -14.80 17.17 8.62
C PRO A 76 -15.47 18.24 7.76
N ALA A 77 -14.65 19.00 7.06
CA ALA A 77 -14.99 19.97 6.05
C ALA A 77 -14.25 19.63 4.74
N VAL A 78 -14.68 20.28 3.65
CA VAL A 78 -13.96 20.17 2.38
C VAL A 78 -12.58 20.82 2.54
N ASN A 79 -11.55 20.13 2.06
CA ASN A 79 -10.11 20.44 2.13
C ASN A 79 -9.38 20.02 3.39
N ASP A 80 -10.05 19.45 4.38
CA ASP A 80 -9.34 18.74 5.46
C ASP A 80 -8.52 17.60 4.86
N ALA A 81 -7.38 17.31 5.47
CA ALA A 81 -6.49 16.30 4.95
C ALA A 81 -5.65 15.64 6.05
N TYR A 82 -5.17 14.44 5.71
CA TYR A 82 -4.09 13.80 6.45
C TYR A 82 -2.90 13.55 5.51
N TYR A 83 -1.73 14.06 5.88
CA TYR A 83 -0.51 14.00 5.07
C TYR A 83 0.39 12.89 5.60
N PHE A 84 1.02 12.17 4.69
CA PHE A 84 2.04 11.16 4.95
C PHE A 84 3.28 11.50 4.14
N GLY A 85 4.44 11.55 4.78
CA GLY A 85 5.69 12.02 4.20
C GLY A 85 6.85 11.07 4.44
N LEU A 86 7.73 11.01 3.44
CA LEU A 86 9.03 10.34 3.52
C LEU A 86 10.10 11.20 2.86
N SER A 87 11.33 11.16 3.37
CA SER A 87 12.49 11.89 2.83
C SER A 87 12.96 11.36 1.47
N SER A 88 12.49 10.17 1.08
CA SER A 88 12.71 9.55 -0.22
C SER A 88 11.38 9.27 -0.93
N LEU A 89 11.45 9.03 -2.24
CA LEU A 89 10.30 8.58 -3.02
C LEU A 89 9.80 7.22 -2.52
N TRP A 90 8.48 7.03 -2.56
CA TRP A 90 7.80 5.82 -2.07
C TRP A 90 6.63 5.43 -2.95
N ASP A 91 6.08 4.23 -2.75
CA ASP A 91 5.09 3.62 -3.67
C ASP A 91 3.81 3.16 -2.99
N TRP A 92 3.86 2.91 -1.67
CA TRP A 92 2.70 2.46 -0.92
C TRP A 92 2.74 2.88 0.54
N LEU A 93 1.53 2.96 1.12
CA LEU A 93 1.23 3.23 2.52
C LEU A 93 0.43 2.04 3.08
N CYS A 94 0.81 1.55 4.24
CA CYS A 94 -0.04 0.73 5.09
C CYS A 94 -0.52 1.59 6.25
N LEU A 95 -1.83 1.66 6.44
CA LEU A 95 -2.49 2.42 7.49
C LEU A 95 -3.27 1.45 8.37
N ASN A 96 -2.90 1.34 9.64
CA ASN A 96 -3.68 0.63 10.63
C ASN A 96 -4.76 1.55 11.18
N ILE A 97 -6.01 1.32 10.79
CA ILE A 97 -7.17 2.12 11.20
C ILE A 97 -7.83 1.44 12.39
N GLY A 98 -7.65 2.00 13.59
CA GLY A 98 -8.21 1.44 14.82
C GLY A 98 -9.70 1.69 14.96
N THR A 99 -10.20 2.82 14.44
CA THR A 99 -11.63 3.15 14.37
C THR A 99 -12.02 3.43 12.93
N ALA A 100 -12.82 2.54 12.35
CA ALA A 100 -13.36 2.73 11.02
C ALA A 100 -14.36 3.90 11.01
N GLY A 101 -14.23 4.79 10.02
CA GLY A 101 -15.15 5.90 9.85
C GLY A 101 -16.52 5.44 9.34
N ALA A 102 -17.58 6.10 9.81
CA ALA A 102 -18.93 5.96 9.27
C ALA A 102 -19.51 7.34 8.94
N GLY A 103 -20.11 7.47 7.75
CA GLY A 103 -20.70 8.70 7.23
C GLY A 103 -20.46 8.89 5.73
N THR A 104 -20.80 10.08 5.24
CA THR A 104 -20.77 10.43 3.81
C THR A 104 -19.75 11.52 3.55
N TRP A 105 -18.64 11.13 2.92
CA TRP A 105 -17.54 11.99 2.47
C TRP A 105 -16.76 11.29 1.35
N THR A 106 -15.99 12.05 0.59
CA THR A 106 -15.15 11.55 -0.50
C THR A 106 -13.70 11.96 -0.28
N ILE A 107 -12.80 10.99 -0.18
CA ILE A 107 -11.36 11.22 -0.15
C ILE A 107 -10.80 11.21 -1.56
N VAL A 108 -9.93 12.17 -1.86
CA VAL A 108 -9.04 12.17 -3.03
C VAL A 108 -7.61 12.12 -2.51
N TRP A 109 -6.84 11.15 -3.00
CA TRP A 109 -5.42 11.02 -2.70
C TRP A 109 -4.62 11.89 -3.66
N GLU A 110 -3.73 12.71 -3.13
CA GLU A 110 -2.97 13.70 -3.89
C GLU A 110 -1.50 13.68 -3.51
N TYR A 111 -0.63 14.02 -4.45
CA TYR A 111 0.80 14.24 -4.22
C TYR A 111 1.18 15.66 -4.61
N TRP A 112 2.33 16.14 -4.12
CA TRP A 112 2.88 17.43 -4.52
C TRP A 112 3.78 17.29 -5.75
N ASN A 113 3.50 18.02 -6.83
CA ASN A 113 4.29 17.95 -8.05
C ASN A 113 5.37 19.05 -8.18
N GLY A 114 5.66 19.76 -7.09
CA GLY A 114 6.58 20.91 -7.10
C GLY A 114 5.89 22.26 -7.29
N SER A 115 4.59 22.30 -7.60
CA SER A 115 3.85 23.55 -7.77
C SER A 115 2.41 23.52 -7.27
N THR A 116 1.75 22.36 -7.33
CA THR A 116 0.39 22.18 -6.84
C THR A 116 0.17 20.75 -6.34
N TRP A 117 -0.92 20.57 -5.61
CA TRP A 117 -1.42 19.25 -5.25
C TRP A 117 -2.18 18.67 -6.43
N VAL A 118 -1.76 17.49 -6.86
CA VAL A 118 -2.35 16.78 -8.00
C VAL A 118 -2.85 15.43 -7.52
N SER A 119 -4.02 15.00 -8.00
CA SER A 119 -4.52 13.65 -7.71
C SER A 119 -3.52 12.60 -8.13
N LEU A 120 -3.37 11.55 -7.33
CA LEU A 120 -2.59 10.38 -7.72
C LEU A 120 -3.11 9.84 -9.07
N PRO A 121 -2.21 9.37 -9.95
CA PRO A 121 -2.60 8.83 -11.25
C PRO A 121 -3.71 7.79 -11.12
N SER A 122 -4.62 7.76 -12.11
CA SER A 122 -5.71 6.79 -12.15
C SER A 122 -5.18 5.36 -12.03
N GLY A 123 -5.78 4.56 -11.14
CA GLY A 123 -5.38 3.17 -10.89
C GLY A 123 -4.61 2.94 -9.60
N TYR A 124 -4.49 3.95 -8.72
CA TYR A 124 -4.11 3.70 -7.33
C TYR A 124 -5.14 2.77 -6.65
N TYR A 125 -4.66 1.92 -5.75
CA TYR A 125 -5.45 0.96 -5.02
C TYR A 125 -5.57 1.41 -3.57
N ASP A 126 -6.80 1.64 -3.09
CA ASP A 126 -7.09 2.07 -1.72
C ASP A 126 -8.04 1.07 -1.05
N THR A 127 -7.51 0.21 -0.18
CA THR A 127 -8.35 -0.72 0.60
C THR A 127 -8.96 -0.07 1.83
N SER A 128 -8.51 1.12 2.22
CA SER A 128 -9.11 1.85 3.35
C SER A 128 -10.51 2.35 3.05
N ASN A 129 -10.87 2.46 1.76
CA ASN A 129 -12.16 2.97 1.30
C ASN A 129 -12.43 4.39 1.85
N GLY A 130 -11.42 5.27 1.75
CA GLY A 130 -11.46 6.60 2.35
C GLY A 130 -11.69 6.54 3.86
N PHE A 131 -10.92 5.68 4.55
CA PHE A 131 -10.94 5.44 6.00
C PHE A 131 -12.18 4.74 6.58
N ARG A 132 -12.98 4.06 5.74
CA ARG A 132 -14.17 3.31 6.17
C ARG A 132 -13.91 1.85 6.55
N ASN A 133 -12.75 1.32 6.19
CA ASN A 133 -12.35 -0.05 6.54
C ASN A 133 -11.34 -0.01 7.68
N GLY A 134 -11.63 -0.71 8.78
CA GLY A 134 -10.73 -0.82 9.93
C GLY A 134 -9.60 -1.86 9.73
N GLY A 135 -8.61 -1.85 10.60
CA GLY A 135 -7.42 -2.73 10.54
C GLY A 135 -6.35 -2.22 9.58
N LYS A 136 -5.43 -3.09 9.17
CA LYS A 136 -4.35 -2.74 8.25
C LYS A 136 -4.87 -2.63 6.81
N GLN A 137 -4.86 -1.42 6.29
CA GLN A 137 -5.31 -1.06 4.96
C GLN A 137 -4.14 -0.58 4.12
N SER A 138 -4.18 -0.80 2.81
CA SER A 138 -3.13 -0.41 1.89
C SER A 138 -3.63 0.66 0.93
N VAL A 139 -2.77 1.65 0.69
CA VAL A 139 -2.87 2.60 -0.40
C VAL A 139 -1.62 2.46 -1.24
N SER A 140 -1.73 1.97 -2.46
CA SER A 140 -0.60 1.80 -3.38
C SER A 140 -0.86 2.50 -4.71
N PHE A 141 0.19 2.96 -5.36
CA PHE A 141 0.07 3.76 -6.58
C PHE A 141 1.31 3.62 -7.46
N VAL A 142 1.15 3.98 -8.74
CA VAL A 142 2.30 4.16 -9.62
C VAL A 142 2.95 5.48 -9.27
N ARG A 143 4.24 5.44 -8.93
CA ARG A 143 5.01 6.63 -8.56
C ARG A 143 4.93 7.72 -9.64
N PRO A 144 4.46 8.93 -9.30
CA PRO A 144 4.46 10.06 -10.23
C PRO A 144 5.89 10.46 -10.63
N THR A 145 6.09 10.81 -11.89
CA THR A 145 7.42 11.15 -12.43
C THR A 145 7.87 12.58 -12.11
N ASP A 146 6.93 13.45 -11.76
CA ASP A 146 7.11 14.86 -11.39
C ASP A 146 6.93 15.10 -9.88
N TRP A 147 6.92 14.05 -9.05
CA TRP A 147 6.82 14.20 -7.61
C TRP A 147 8.02 14.97 -7.07
N ALA A 148 7.76 16.04 -6.34
CA ALA A 148 8.77 16.85 -5.67
C ALA A 148 8.49 16.94 -4.17
N THR A 149 9.48 17.42 -3.42
CA THR A 149 9.29 17.71 -2.00
C THR A 149 8.51 19.00 -1.79
N SER A 150 7.87 19.12 -0.62
CA SER A 150 7.27 20.35 -0.13
C SER A 150 7.60 20.52 1.34
N SER A 151 7.85 21.76 1.77
CA SER A 151 8.01 22.07 3.19
C SER A 151 6.64 22.24 3.85
N ILE A 152 6.29 21.31 4.74
CA ILE A 152 5.08 21.36 5.59
C ILE A 152 5.54 21.20 7.03
N MET A 153 5.15 22.10 7.92
CA MET A 153 5.59 22.07 9.32
C MET A 153 7.12 21.93 9.47
N LEU A 154 7.88 22.64 8.62
CA LEU A 154 9.35 22.61 8.53
C LEU A 154 9.98 21.29 8.05
N MET A 155 9.17 20.32 7.61
CA MET A 155 9.62 19.05 7.04
C MET A 155 9.57 19.10 5.51
N ASP A 156 10.72 18.99 4.85
CA ASP A 156 10.84 18.94 3.39
C ASP A 156 10.83 17.48 2.91
N LEU A 157 9.65 16.95 2.59
CA LEU A 157 9.42 15.52 2.30
C LEU A 157 8.62 15.32 1.01
N TYR A 158 8.63 14.09 0.49
CA TYR A 158 7.71 13.63 -0.55
C TYR A 158 6.37 13.28 0.09
N TRP A 159 5.41 14.18 -0.05
CA TRP A 159 4.09 14.06 0.58
C TRP A 159 3.05 13.43 -0.35
N VAL A 160 2.26 12.51 0.21
CA VAL A 160 0.91 12.20 -0.26
C VAL A 160 -0.08 12.62 0.82
N ARG A 161 -1.23 13.17 0.43
CA ARG A 161 -2.32 13.50 1.35
C ARG A 161 -3.63 12.84 0.95
N ALA A 162 -4.40 12.44 1.94
CA ALA A 162 -5.81 12.07 1.79
C ALA A 162 -6.68 13.30 2.07
N ARG A 163 -7.18 13.97 1.02
CA ARG A 163 -7.98 15.19 1.15
C ARG A 163 -9.47 14.91 1.04
N VAL A 164 -10.27 15.52 1.92
CA VAL A 164 -11.72 15.56 1.81
C VAL A 164 -12.13 16.45 0.64
N SER A 165 -12.58 15.83 -0.44
CA SER A 165 -13.04 16.52 -1.66
C SER A 165 -14.54 16.86 -1.64
N ALA A 166 -15.32 16.08 -0.89
CA ALA A 166 -16.74 16.30 -0.66
C ALA A 166 -17.11 15.78 0.73
N TYR A 167 -18.02 16.48 1.42
CA TYR A 167 -18.47 16.11 2.76
C TYR A 167 -19.96 16.40 2.92
N THR A 168 -20.66 15.47 3.59
CA THR A 168 -22.07 15.62 3.96
C THR A 168 -22.28 15.31 5.44
N SER A 169 -21.68 14.24 5.95
CA SER A 169 -21.86 13.84 7.35
C SER A 169 -20.77 12.90 7.85
N VAL A 170 -20.56 12.93 9.17
CA VAL A 170 -19.81 11.91 9.91
C VAL A 170 -20.66 11.46 11.10
N THR A 171 -20.77 10.15 11.29
CA THR A 171 -21.41 9.53 12.46
C THR A 171 -20.41 8.79 13.33
N THR A 172 -19.25 8.43 12.76
CA THR A 172 -18.11 7.88 13.49
C THR A 172 -16.85 8.44 12.87
N GLN A 173 -16.05 9.14 13.67
CA GLN A 173 -14.76 9.69 13.25
C GLN A 173 -13.78 8.54 12.97
N PRO A 174 -13.11 8.52 11.81
CA PRO A 174 -12.03 7.58 11.58
C PRO A 174 -10.80 7.98 12.40
N LEU A 175 -10.23 7.02 13.14
CA LEU A 175 -8.99 7.21 13.90
C LEU A 175 -7.97 6.14 13.50
N GLY A 176 -6.71 6.57 13.37
CA GLY A 176 -5.59 5.71 13.03
C GLY A 176 -4.83 5.29 14.28
N THR A 177 -4.16 4.14 14.17
CA THR A 177 -3.27 3.59 15.19
C THR A 177 -1.81 3.70 14.79
N GLN A 178 -1.50 3.45 13.51
CA GLN A 178 -0.11 3.46 13.03
C GLN A 178 -0.06 3.48 11.51
N ALA A 179 1.01 4.02 10.94
CA ALA A 179 1.27 4.03 9.51
C ALA A 179 2.69 3.51 9.18
N TRP A 180 2.83 2.96 7.98
CA TRP A 180 4.13 2.57 7.43
C TRP A 180 4.18 2.84 5.93
N ILE A 181 5.33 3.27 5.43
CA ILE A 181 5.56 3.54 4.01
C ILE A 181 6.62 2.58 3.46
N GLY A 182 6.51 2.21 2.18
CA GLY A 182 7.54 1.42 1.51
C GLY A 182 7.67 1.71 0.02
N THR A 183 8.71 1.13 -0.56
CA THR A 183 8.95 1.09 -2.02
C THR A 183 8.62 -0.29 -2.57
N HIS A 184 8.38 -0.37 -3.88
CA HIS A 184 8.39 -1.61 -4.67
C HIS A 184 9.80 -2.03 -5.11
#